data_AF-A0A7K3PF23-F1
#
_entry.id   AF-A0A7K3PF23-F1
#
_cell.length_a   1.000
_cell.length_b   1.000
_cell.length_c   1.000
_cell.angle_alpha   90.00
_cell.angle_beta   90.00
_cell.angle_gamma   90.00
#
_symmetry.space_group_name_H-M   'P 1'
#
loop_
_entity.id
_entity.type
_entity.pdbx_description
1 polymer ?
#
loop_
_entity_poly.entity_id
_entity_poly.type
_entity_poly.pdbx_seq_one_letter_code
_entity_poly.pdbx_strand_id
1 'polypeptide(L)'
;DVDASALVARALEADPALPLAAGGGALAGEMIRVNHYGPDATREAVRGCLAALGAALAERGRKADPEAALRAVEEAWERPAGTGPSEG
;
A
#
# COMPACT_ATOMS: atom_id res chain seq x y z
N ASP A 1 -19.03 5.35 -3.16
CA ASP A 1 -17.66 5.26 -3.67
C ASP A 1 -16.67 5.49 -2.54
N VAL A 2 -15.41 5.04 -2.63
CA VAL A 2 -14.38 5.31 -1.60
C VAL A 2 -13.41 6.35 -2.13
N ASP A 3 -13.40 7.52 -1.50
CA ASP A 3 -12.45 8.57 -1.81
C ASP A 3 -11.03 8.18 -1.36
N ALA A 4 -10.09 8.14 -2.31
CA ALA A 4 -8.72 7.73 -2.08
C ALA A 4 -7.98 8.67 -1.12
N SER A 5 -8.20 9.99 -1.21
CA SER A 5 -7.59 10.98 -0.32
C SER A 5 -8.02 10.78 1.13
N ALA A 6 -9.31 10.59 1.37
CA ALA A 6 -9.86 10.34 2.69
C ALA A 6 -9.43 8.97 3.25
N LEU A 7 -9.20 7.98 2.37
CA LEU A 7 -8.66 6.68 2.77
C LEU A 7 -7.19 6.78 3.21
N VAL A 8 -6.36 7.50 2.43
CA VAL A 8 -4.94 7.75 2.78
C VAL A 8 -4.83 8.56 4.07
N ALA A 9 -5.61 9.64 4.20
CA ALA A 9 -5.61 10.45 5.42
C ALA A 9 -5.93 9.59 6.65
N ARG A 10 -6.95 8.73 6.56
CA ARG A 10 -7.32 7.84 7.67
C ARG A 10 -6.23 6.81 7.98
N ALA A 11 -5.56 6.26 6.96
CA ALA A 11 -4.45 5.33 7.17
C ALA A 11 -3.26 6.00 7.88
N LEU A 12 -2.94 7.24 7.51
CA LEU A 12 -1.84 8.03 8.11
C LEU A 12 -2.12 8.49 9.55
N GLU A 13 -3.38 8.53 9.99
CA GLU A 13 -3.71 8.77 11.39
C GLU A 13 -3.20 7.64 12.32
N ALA A 14 -3.06 6.41 11.81
CA ALA A 14 -2.51 5.29 12.58
C ALA A 14 -0.98 5.34 12.65
N ASP A 15 -0.33 5.74 11.54
CA ASP A 15 1.11 5.93 11.47
C ASP A 15 1.45 7.00 10.40
N PRO A 16 1.81 8.23 10.82
CA PRO A 16 2.15 9.32 9.91
C PRO A 16 3.45 9.09 9.13
N ALA A 17 4.28 8.11 9.52
CA ALA A 17 5.53 7.82 8.83
C ALA A 17 5.34 6.89 7.62
N LEU A 18 4.15 6.30 7.42
CA LEU A 18 3.90 5.42 6.29
C LEU A 18 4.07 6.20 4.97
N PRO A 19 4.75 5.61 3.97
CA PRO A 19 5.02 6.26 2.68
C PRO A 19 3.79 6.25 1.75
N LEU A 20 2.63 6.67 2.27
CA LEU A 20 1.35 6.76 1.56
C LEU A 20 1.09 8.18 1.08
N ALA A 21 0.56 8.31 -0.13
CA ALA A 21 0.06 9.57 -0.64
C ALA A 21 -1.16 9.34 -1.53
N ALA A 22 -2.07 10.31 -1.56
CA ALA A 22 -3.10 10.36 -2.59
C ALA A 22 -2.51 10.83 -3.94
N GLY A 23 -3.26 10.61 -5.01
CA GLY A 23 -3.06 11.32 -6.28
C GLY A 23 -3.21 12.83 -6.11
N GLY A 24 -2.66 13.61 -7.04
CA GLY A 24 -2.85 15.06 -7.11
C GLY A 24 -3.97 15.45 -8.08
N GLY A 25 -4.59 16.61 -7.85
CA GLY A 25 -5.56 17.19 -8.78
C GLY A 25 -6.72 16.24 -9.09
N ALA A 26 -6.95 15.97 -10.38
CA ALA A 26 -8.02 15.10 -10.85
C ALA A 26 -7.94 13.66 -10.30
N LEU A 27 -6.76 13.19 -9.87
CA LEU A 27 -6.55 11.84 -9.37
C LEU A 27 -6.72 11.70 -7.85
N ALA A 28 -6.98 12.79 -7.13
CA ALA A 28 -6.99 12.80 -5.67
C ALA A 28 -8.04 11.84 -5.07
N GLY A 29 -9.20 11.71 -5.70
CA GLY A 29 -10.26 10.81 -5.25
C GLY A 29 -10.08 9.35 -5.67
N GLU A 30 -9.17 9.06 -6.60
CA GLU A 30 -9.15 7.78 -7.32
C GLU A 30 -7.84 6.99 -7.16
N MET A 31 -6.74 7.68 -6.82
CA MET A 31 -5.40 7.08 -6.81
C MET A 31 -4.76 7.11 -5.41
N ILE A 32 -4.15 5.98 -5.05
CA ILE A 32 -3.27 5.84 -3.89
C ILE A 32 -1.88 5.47 -4.39
N ARG A 33 -0.85 6.10 -3.83
CA ARG A 33 0.56 5.81 -4.09
C ARG A 33 1.20 5.27 -2.83
N VAL A 34 1.96 4.18 -3.01
CA VAL A 34 2.90 3.65 -2.02
C VAL A 34 4.29 4.00 -2.53
N ASN A 35 4.96 4.93 -1.87
CA ASN A 35 6.29 5.36 -2.25
C ASN A 35 7.32 4.33 -1.75
N HIS A 36 7.75 3.43 -2.63
CA HIS A 36 8.67 2.35 -2.28
C HIS A 36 10.07 2.61 -2.86
N TYR A 37 10.80 3.53 -2.26
CA TYR A 37 12.16 3.91 -2.67
C TYR A 37 12.99 4.40 -1.48
N GLY A 38 14.32 4.39 -1.62
CA GLY A 38 15.21 4.89 -0.58
C GLY A 38 15.03 4.14 0.76
N PRO A 39 14.98 4.84 1.90
CA PRO A 39 14.75 4.21 3.21
C PRO A 39 13.42 3.46 3.33
N ASP A 40 12.42 3.82 2.52
CA ASP A 40 11.09 3.20 2.51
C ASP A 40 11.03 1.98 1.58
N ALA A 41 12.13 1.62 0.92
CA ALA A 41 12.27 0.42 0.10
C ALA A 41 12.41 -0.86 0.94
N THR A 42 11.57 -1.00 1.97
CA THR A 42 11.59 -2.13 2.90
C THR A 42 10.28 -2.91 2.82
N ARG A 43 10.35 -4.20 3.15
CA ARG A 43 9.18 -5.07 3.27
C ARG A 43 8.24 -4.56 4.35
N GLU A 44 8.80 -4.10 5.46
CA GLU A 44 8.09 -3.60 6.62
C GLU A 44 7.26 -2.35 6.30
N ALA A 45 7.78 -1.43 5.48
CA ALA A 45 7.02 -0.27 4.99
C ALA A 45 5.79 -0.70 4.16
N VAL A 46 5.98 -1.62 3.21
CA VAL A 46 4.87 -2.15 2.38
C VAL A 46 3.83 -2.87 3.23
N ARG A 47 4.29 -3.69 4.18
CA ARG A 47 3.44 -4.38 5.16
C ARG A 47 2.61 -3.40 5.98
N GLY A 48 3.24 -2.33 6.49
CA GLY A 48 2.59 -1.27 7.24
C GLY A 48 1.53 -0.52 6.42
N CYS A 49 1.85 -0.15 5.18
CA CYS A 49 0.91 0.48 4.26
C CYS A 49 -0.33 -0.38 4.01
N LEU A 50 -0.16 -1.68 3.69
CA LEU A 50 -1.28 -2.58 3.42
C LEU A 50 -2.14 -2.84 4.64
N ALA A 51 -1.53 -2.97 5.83
CA ALA A 51 -2.26 -3.10 7.08
C ALA A 51 -3.12 -1.86 7.37
N ALA A 52 -2.55 -0.66 7.25
CA ALA A 52 -3.26 0.59 7.52
C ALA A 52 -4.40 0.84 6.52
N LEU A 53 -4.16 0.61 5.23
CA LEU A 53 -5.20 0.71 4.20
C LEU A 53 -6.31 -0.33 4.39
N GLY A 54 -5.94 -1.58 4.73
CA GLY A 54 -6.89 -2.65 5.01
C GLY A 54 -7.81 -2.32 6.19
N ALA A 55 -7.25 -1.81 7.29
CA ALA A 55 -8.02 -1.35 8.44
C ALA A 55 -8.97 -0.20 8.08
N ALA A 56 -8.47 0.83 7.38
CA ALA A 56 -9.28 1.98 6.99
C ALA A 56 -10.40 1.61 5.98
N LEU A 57 -10.19 0.60 5.13
CA LEU A 57 -11.24 0.04 4.27
C LEU A 57 -12.30 -0.72 5.08
N ALA A 58 -11.87 -1.53 6.05
CA ALA A 58 -12.78 -2.28 6.92
C ALA A 58 -13.67 -1.36 7.77
N GLU A 59 -13.10 -0.27 8.32
CA GLU A 59 -13.86 0.77 9.04
C GLU A 59 -14.98 1.39 8.19
N ARG A 60 -14.77 1.48 6.87
CA ARG A 60 -15.74 1.99 5.89
C ARG A 60 -16.71 0.91 5.38
N GLY A 61 -16.72 -0.27 5.98
CA GLY A 61 -17.56 -1.40 5.59
C GLY A 61 -17.20 -2.01 4.22
N ARG A 62 -15.99 -1.74 3.72
CA ARG A 62 -15.51 -2.34 2.46
C ARG A 62 -14.92 -3.71 2.72
N LYS A 63 -15.20 -4.64 1.82
CA LYS A 63 -14.55 -5.95 1.83
C LYS A 63 -13.10 -5.79 1.39
N ALA A 64 -12.18 -6.09 2.30
CA ALA A 64 -10.76 -6.25 2.06
C ALA A 64 -10.28 -7.50 2.83
N ASP A 65 -9.17 -8.09 2.41
CA ASP A 65 -8.53 -9.20 3.12
C ASP A 65 -7.10 -8.79 3.53
N PRO A 66 -6.95 -8.09 4.67
CA PRO A 66 -5.64 -7.65 5.13
C PRO A 66 -4.70 -8.83 5.39
N GLU A 67 -5.20 -9.96 5.88
CA GLU A 67 -4.38 -11.13 6.15
C GLU A 67 -3.79 -11.72 4.88
N ALA A 68 -4.60 -11.87 3.81
CA ALA A 68 -4.10 -12.31 2.52
C ALA A 68 -3.11 -11.30 1.91
N ALA A 69 -3.36 -10.00 2.05
CA ALA A 69 -2.42 -8.97 1.60
C ALA A 69 -1.07 -9.09 2.32
N LEU A 70 -1.07 -9.31 3.64
CA LEU A 70 0.16 -9.49 4.42
C LEU A 70 0.90 -10.79 4.06
N ARG A 71 0.18 -11.89 3.80
CA ARG A 71 0.81 -13.13 3.28
C ARG A 71 1.46 -12.90 1.91
N ALA A 72 0.78 -12.20 1.02
CA ALA A 72 1.28 -11.90 -0.31
C ALA A 72 2.57 -11.04 -0.28
N VAL A 73 2.74 -10.18 0.73
CA VAL A 73 4.00 -9.46 0.96
C VAL A 73 5.14 -10.43 1.26
N GLU A 74 4.96 -11.35 2.21
CA GLU A 74 6.01 -12.31 2.56
C GLU A 74 6.38 -13.18 1.35
N GLU A 75 5.39 -13.73 0.65
CA GLU A 75 5.59 -14.57 -0.53
C GLU A 75 6.29 -13.82 -1.69
N ALA A 76 6.04 -12.52 -1.86
CA ALA A 76 6.67 -11.72 -2.91
C ALA A 76 8.16 -11.47 -2.63
N TRP A 77 8.55 -11.32 -1.37
CA TRP A 77 9.94 -11.09 -0.96
C TRP A 77 10.77 -12.38 -0.90
N GLU A 78 10.13 -13.51 -0.58
CA GLU A 78 10.79 -14.82 -0.59
C GLU A 78 10.99 -15.37 -2.01
N ARG A 79 10.23 -14.84 -2.98
CA ARG A 79 10.39 -15.21 -4.38
C ARG A 79 11.76 -14.75 -4.88
N PRO A 80 12.60 -15.64 -5.43
CA PRO A 80 13.80 -15.20 -6.11
C PRO A 80 13.40 -14.21 -7.19
N ALA A 81 14.08 -13.05 -7.24
CA ALA A 81 13.88 -12.08 -8.30
C ALA A 81 14.00 -12.84 -9.63
N GLY A 82 12.89 -12.94 -10.36
CA GLY A 82 12.84 -13.73 -11.56
C GLY A 82 13.96 -13.30 -12.49
N THR A 83 14.64 -14.26 -13.12
CA THR A 83 15.52 -13.98 -14.26
C THR A 83 14.63 -13.43 -15.37
N GLY A 84 14.35 -12.13 -15.34
CA GLY A 84 13.72 -11.42 -16.45
C GLY A 84 14.59 -11.62 -17.69
N PRO A 85 14.01 -11.60 -18.91
CA PRO A 85 14.79 -11.78 -20.10
C PRO A 85 15.88 -10.72 -20.13
N SER A 86 17.14 -11.16 -20.20
CA SER A 86 18.24 -10.30 -20.63
C SER A 86 17.94 -9.92 -22.07
N GLU A 87 17.45 -8.70 -22.30
CA GLU A 87 17.44 -8.15 -23.66
C GLU A 87 18.91 -7.96 -24.07
N GLY A 88 19.31 -8.69 -25.11
CA GLY A 88 20.60 -8.57 -25.77
C GLY A 88 20.62 -7.46 -26.81
#